data_AF-A0A9N9AM98-F1
#
_entry.id   AF-A0A9N9AM98-F1
#
_cell.length_a   1.000
_cell.length_b   1.000
_cell.length_c   1.000
_cell.angle_alpha   90.00
_cell.angle_beta   90.00
_cell.angle_gamma   90.00
#
_symmetry.space_group_name_H-M   'P 1'
#
loop_
_entity.id
_entity.type
_entity.pdbx_description
1 polymer ?
#
loop_
_entity_poly.entity_id
_entity_poly.type
_entity_poly.pdbx_seq_one_letter_code
_entity_poly.pdbx_strand_id
1 'polypeptide(L)'
;MTETEVDVEQIYKAYDAINNAGDKTAEVKHSYEILIVGAHGSSNCKQLAAQFIPRFFGKFPEYYENALDALFDLCEDTDIKVRLMVIKYMPNVVKECNKFSVRIADALVQLLENETTREITAVKKALEQVLRLDPGTIPAIFNQSLKGSTEVRQRTIGFLSNDLNRIKAELSQQNNDWESKFSEEMIKALHDANATDYENFIKMLLSLNMYEKKENLKALSNSIVDAIAREDEQFDPSNENTVNKFIMCGKTLIQLFEKGISTTPLLVFLVKKILPQDVYCKLQARQQRNVLRYLVEFIIRNPTEVTLREAAPLLKVIFVNEVPEPPSDNIDEDPKIDLIKVENIVYTIYTIAFKVPTITEGQEVNCRFVIHHL
;
A
#
# COMPACT_ATOMS: atom_id res chain seq x y z
N MET A 1 0.09 -9.54 -56.03
CA MET A 1 1.43 -9.32 -55.48
C MET A 1 1.49 -10.13 -54.20
N THR A 2 2.25 -11.22 -54.21
CA THR A 2 2.50 -12.04 -53.04
C THR A 2 3.31 -11.21 -52.05
N GLU A 3 2.74 -10.87 -50.90
CA GLU A 3 3.51 -10.37 -49.76
C GLU A 3 4.59 -11.42 -49.45
N THR A 4 5.84 -11.09 -49.76
CA THR A 4 6.98 -11.91 -49.38
C THR A 4 7.07 -11.90 -47.86
N GLU A 5 6.70 -13.02 -47.26
CA GLU A 5 6.80 -13.28 -45.83
C GLU A 5 8.25 -13.03 -45.37
N VAL A 6 8.42 -12.19 -44.34
CA VAL A 6 9.76 -11.83 -43.84
C VAL A 6 10.41 -13.04 -43.16
N ASP A 7 11.58 -13.42 -43.65
CA ASP A 7 12.34 -14.55 -43.10
C ASP A 7 13.43 -14.11 -42.08
N VAL A 8 14.04 -15.11 -41.43
CA VAL A 8 15.07 -14.90 -40.40
C VAL A 8 16.31 -14.20 -40.95
N GLU A 9 16.71 -14.50 -42.19
CA GLU A 9 17.90 -13.92 -42.81
C GLU A 9 17.70 -12.42 -43.09
N GLN A 10 16.51 -12.05 -43.56
CA GLN A 10 16.12 -10.66 -43.76
C GLN A 10 16.14 -9.87 -42.45
N ILE A 11 15.66 -10.45 -41.35
CA ILE A 11 15.70 -9.79 -40.03
C ILE A 11 17.14 -9.55 -39.56
N TYR A 12 18.05 -10.51 -39.75
CA TYR A 12 19.47 -10.31 -39.42
C TYR A 12 20.14 -9.24 -40.28
N LYS A 13 19.89 -9.25 -41.60
CA LYS A 13 20.39 -8.20 -42.51
C LYS A 13 19.90 -6.82 -42.11
N ALA A 14 18.62 -6.70 -41.76
CA ALA A 14 18.03 -5.46 -41.27
C ALA A 14 18.66 -5.00 -39.95
N TYR A 15 18.87 -5.92 -39.00
CA TYR A 15 19.59 -5.63 -37.75
C TYR A 15 21.00 -5.08 -38.02
N ASP A 16 21.78 -5.73 -38.88
CA ASP A 16 23.16 -5.33 -39.19
C ASP A 16 23.22 -3.97 -39.89
N ALA A 17 22.28 -3.72 -40.81
CA ALA A 17 22.15 -2.43 -41.48
C ALA A 17 21.92 -1.29 -40.48
N ILE A 18 21.02 -1.47 -39.51
CA ILE A 18 20.73 -0.46 -38.49
C ILE A 18 21.88 -0.32 -37.49
N ASN A 19 22.52 -1.43 -37.12
CA ASN A 19 23.58 -1.44 -36.11
C ASN A 19 24.87 -0.79 -36.62
N ASN A 20 25.17 -0.92 -37.91
CA ASN A 20 26.37 -0.38 -38.55
C ASN A 20 26.16 1.03 -39.14
N ALA A 21 24.92 1.53 -39.16
CA ALA A 21 24.63 2.85 -39.68
C ALA A 21 25.06 3.98 -38.75
N GLY A 22 25.77 4.97 -39.30
CA GLY A 22 26.06 6.26 -38.64
C GLY A 22 24.88 7.24 -38.71
N ASP A 23 24.16 7.28 -39.84
CA ASP A 23 23.05 8.20 -40.11
C ASP A 23 21.75 7.46 -40.45
N LYS A 24 20.59 8.12 -40.23
CA LYS A 24 19.24 7.58 -40.52
C LYS A 24 18.86 7.74 -42.00
N THR A 25 19.53 7.00 -42.88
CA THR A 25 19.20 6.97 -44.32
C THR A 25 17.84 6.29 -44.57
N ALA A 26 17.28 6.46 -45.77
CA ALA A 26 16.04 5.78 -46.17
C ALA A 26 16.15 4.25 -46.07
N GLU A 27 17.32 3.68 -46.39
CA GLU A 27 17.60 2.24 -46.28
C GLU A 27 17.59 1.75 -44.83
N VAL A 28 18.12 2.56 -43.91
CA VAL A 28 18.14 2.25 -42.48
C VAL A 28 16.73 2.30 -41.88
N LYS A 29 15.88 3.23 -42.35
CA LYS A 29 14.46 3.28 -41.98
C LYS A 29 13.70 2.06 -42.47
N HIS A 30 13.88 1.69 -43.74
CA HIS A 30 13.27 0.49 -44.30
C HIS A 30 13.71 -0.78 -43.57
N SER A 31 14.97 -0.84 -43.13
CA SER A 31 15.45 -1.95 -42.29
C SER A 31 14.68 -2.04 -40.97
N TYR A 32 14.30 -0.92 -40.35
CA TYR A 32 13.49 -0.95 -39.13
C TYR A 32 12.05 -1.43 -39.42
N GLU A 33 11.46 -1.04 -40.55
CA GLU A 33 10.17 -1.59 -41.00
C GLU A 33 10.22 -3.12 -41.14
N ILE A 34 11.28 -3.68 -41.71
CA ILE A 34 11.47 -5.13 -41.83
C ILE A 34 11.46 -5.80 -40.44
N LEU A 35 12.09 -5.18 -39.44
CA LEU A 35 12.06 -5.70 -38.06
C LEU A 35 10.63 -5.70 -37.49
N ILE A 36 9.86 -4.64 -37.74
CA ILE A 36 8.45 -4.54 -37.30
C ILE A 36 7.60 -5.60 -37.99
N VAL A 37 7.69 -5.74 -39.33
CA VAL A 37 6.96 -6.76 -40.09
C VAL A 37 7.32 -8.17 -39.63
N GLY A 38 8.58 -8.40 -39.20
CA GLY A 38 9.03 -9.65 -38.62
C GLY A 38 8.22 -10.13 -37.40
N ALA A 39 7.50 -9.23 -36.71
CA ALA A 39 6.58 -9.57 -35.61
C ALA A 39 5.35 -10.39 -36.07
N HIS A 40 5.07 -10.42 -37.37
CA HIS A 40 3.98 -11.21 -37.96
C HIS A 40 4.47 -12.45 -38.74
N GLY A 41 5.78 -12.72 -38.74
CA GLY A 41 6.37 -13.88 -39.44
C GLY A 41 6.32 -15.18 -38.63
N SER A 42 7.25 -16.09 -38.94
CA SER A 42 7.41 -17.36 -38.20
C SER A 42 7.77 -17.16 -36.71
N SER A 43 7.59 -18.18 -35.85
CA SER A 43 7.96 -18.09 -34.42
C SER A 43 9.42 -17.62 -34.19
N ASN A 44 10.35 -18.01 -35.06
CA ASN A 44 11.74 -17.55 -34.99
C ASN A 44 11.86 -16.05 -35.37
N CYS A 45 11.14 -15.62 -36.41
CA CYS A 45 11.08 -14.21 -36.81
C CYS A 45 10.52 -13.35 -35.68
N LYS A 46 9.41 -13.78 -35.07
CA LYS A 46 8.77 -13.11 -33.93
C LYS A 46 9.70 -12.97 -32.73
N GLN A 47 10.43 -14.02 -32.38
CA GLN A 47 11.42 -13.98 -31.30
C GLN A 47 12.58 -13.03 -31.60
N LEU A 48 12.99 -12.86 -32.86
CA LEU A 48 14.01 -11.88 -33.23
C LEU A 48 13.45 -10.45 -33.23
N ALA A 49 12.26 -10.26 -33.80
CA ALA A 49 11.55 -8.98 -33.80
C ALA A 49 11.35 -8.45 -32.36
N ALA A 50 10.89 -9.31 -31.44
CA ALA A 50 10.73 -9.03 -30.02
C ALA A 50 12.02 -8.50 -29.34
N GLN A 51 13.19 -8.87 -29.85
CA GLN A 51 14.50 -8.44 -29.32
C GLN A 51 15.00 -7.16 -29.99
N PHE A 52 14.80 -7.04 -31.30
CA PHE A 52 15.43 -6.00 -32.10
C PHE A 52 14.59 -4.73 -32.23
N ILE A 53 13.25 -4.84 -32.26
CA ILE A 53 12.36 -3.68 -32.28
C ILE A 53 12.63 -2.76 -31.06
N PRO A 54 12.67 -3.25 -29.80
CA PRO A 54 12.91 -2.38 -28.64
C PRO A 54 14.31 -1.76 -28.63
N ARG A 55 15.31 -2.48 -29.16
CA ARG A 55 16.71 -2.07 -29.12
C ARG A 55 17.00 -0.81 -29.94
N PHE A 56 16.31 -0.62 -31.06
CA PHE A 56 16.51 0.53 -31.93
C PHE A 56 15.38 1.55 -31.84
N PHE A 57 14.44 1.36 -30.92
CA PHE A 57 13.19 2.11 -30.82
C PHE A 57 13.42 3.63 -30.86
N GLY A 58 14.29 4.16 -29.98
CA GLY A 58 14.58 5.60 -29.89
C GLY A 58 15.15 6.22 -31.18
N LYS A 59 15.71 5.42 -32.09
CA LYS A 59 16.23 5.89 -33.38
C LYS A 59 15.12 6.17 -34.40
N PHE A 60 13.88 5.73 -34.20
CA PHE A 60 12.86 5.78 -35.24
C PHE A 60 11.52 6.36 -34.75
N PRO A 61 11.46 7.67 -34.42
CA PRO A 61 10.25 8.30 -33.89
C PRO A 61 9.01 8.18 -34.76
N GLU A 62 9.17 8.14 -36.08
CA GLU A 62 8.09 7.99 -37.04
C GLU A 62 7.40 6.62 -37.01
N TYR A 63 8.04 5.61 -36.40
CA TYR A 63 7.51 4.25 -36.28
C TYR A 63 7.12 3.88 -34.83
N TYR A 64 7.09 4.84 -33.89
CA TYR A 64 6.82 4.52 -32.48
C TYR A 64 5.51 3.75 -32.27
N GLU A 65 4.41 4.19 -32.87
CA GLU A 65 3.12 3.52 -32.71
C GLU A 65 3.13 2.13 -33.34
N ASN A 66 3.57 2.00 -34.60
CA ASN A 66 3.69 0.71 -35.28
C ASN A 66 4.60 -0.28 -34.54
N ALA A 67 5.70 0.19 -33.97
CA ALA A 67 6.62 -0.63 -33.19
C ALA A 67 6.00 -1.07 -31.86
N LEU A 68 5.26 -0.19 -31.18
CA LEU A 68 4.56 -0.53 -29.94
C LEU A 68 3.43 -1.52 -30.20
N ASP A 69 2.62 -1.30 -31.22
CA ASP A 69 1.53 -2.20 -31.61
C ASP A 69 2.07 -3.59 -31.92
N ALA A 70 3.14 -3.69 -32.72
CA ALA A 70 3.81 -4.96 -33.00
C ALA A 70 4.35 -5.65 -31.74
N LEU A 71 4.87 -4.89 -30.76
CA LEU A 71 5.32 -5.46 -29.49
C LEU A 71 4.16 -5.95 -28.61
N PHE A 72 3.03 -5.24 -28.60
CA PHE A 72 1.85 -5.67 -27.86
C PHE A 72 1.19 -6.89 -28.49
N ASP A 73 1.12 -6.97 -29.82
CA ASP A 73 0.68 -8.18 -30.52
C ASP A 73 1.53 -9.40 -30.13
N LEU A 74 2.85 -9.22 -30.00
CA LEU A 74 3.76 -10.28 -29.56
C LEU A 74 3.53 -10.70 -28.10
N CYS A 75 3.00 -9.82 -27.25
CA CYS A 75 2.64 -10.16 -25.87
C CYS A 75 1.41 -11.07 -25.80
N GLU A 76 0.57 -11.06 -26.83
CA GLU A 76 -0.63 -11.89 -26.94
C GLU A 76 -0.40 -13.13 -27.82
N ASP A 77 0.84 -13.38 -28.25
CA ASP A 77 1.15 -14.50 -29.14
C ASP A 77 0.84 -15.86 -28.51
N THR A 78 0.35 -16.80 -29.32
CA THR A 78 0.06 -18.17 -28.89
C THR A 78 1.29 -18.93 -28.37
N ASP A 79 2.49 -18.63 -28.88
CA ASP A 79 3.76 -19.23 -28.45
C ASP A 79 4.30 -18.53 -27.21
N ILE A 80 4.30 -19.23 -26.08
CA ILE A 80 4.85 -18.73 -24.81
C ILE A 80 6.32 -18.29 -24.94
N LYS A 81 7.12 -18.87 -25.85
CA LYS A 81 8.50 -18.43 -26.07
C LYS A 81 8.55 -17.02 -26.64
N VAL A 82 7.64 -16.69 -27.56
CA VAL A 82 7.51 -15.34 -28.13
C VAL A 82 7.09 -14.36 -27.05
N ARG A 83 6.03 -14.67 -26.28
CA ARG A 83 5.56 -13.82 -25.17
C ARG A 83 6.66 -13.53 -24.14
N LEU A 84 7.36 -14.59 -23.69
CA LEU A 84 8.48 -14.44 -22.75
C LEU A 84 9.63 -13.62 -23.33
N MET A 85 9.86 -13.71 -24.64
CA MET A 85 10.90 -12.93 -25.31
C MET A 85 10.54 -11.45 -25.31
N VAL A 86 9.33 -11.09 -25.74
CA VAL A 86 8.94 -9.67 -25.78
C VAL A 86 8.88 -9.07 -24.38
N ILE A 87 8.33 -9.77 -23.38
CA ILE A 87 8.31 -9.32 -21.97
C ILE A 87 9.73 -9.00 -21.49
N LYS A 88 10.70 -9.87 -21.80
CA LYS A 88 12.09 -9.71 -21.38
C LYS A 88 12.75 -8.45 -21.95
N TYR A 89 12.44 -8.10 -23.20
CA TYR A 89 13.12 -7.01 -23.92
C TYR A 89 12.31 -5.71 -23.97
N MET A 90 11.05 -5.72 -23.54
CA MET A 90 10.19 -4.54 -23.44
C MET A 90 10.83 -3.37 -22.64
N PRO A 91 11.57 -3.59 -21.54
CA PRO A 91 12.26 -2.50 -20.84
C PRO A 91 13.26 -1.71 -21.71
N ASN A 92 13.76 -2.28 -22.80
CA ASN A 92 14.64 -1.55 -23.72
C ASN A 92 13.92 -0.40 -24.43
N VAL A 93 12.59 -0.47 -24.62
CA VAL A 93 11.82 0.68 -25.14
C VAL A 93 12.00 1.88 -24.23
N VAL A 94 11.92 1.67 -22.92
CA VAL A 94 12.10 2.71 -21.89
C VAL A 94 13.54 3.22 -21.88
N LYS A 95 14.51 2.32 -22.01
CA LYS A 95 15.92 2.66 -22.10
C LYS A 95 16.21 3.59 -23.29
N GLU A 96 15.61 3.31 -24.44
CA GLU A 96 15.82 4.11 -25.66
C GLU A 96 14.95 5.38 -25.69
N CYS A 97 13.76 5.36 -25.06
CA CYS A 97 12.86 6.51 -24.98
C CYS A 97 11.94 6.42 -23.75
N ASN A 98 12.35 7.06 -22.65
CA ASN A 98 11.61 7.06 -21.38
C ASN A 98 10.23 7.75 -21.43
N LYS A 99 9.88 8.43 -22.52
CA LYS A 99 8.51 8.97 -22.71
C LYS A 99 7.44 7.88 -22.69
N PHE A 100 7.83 6.63 -22.98
CA PHE A 100 6.93 5.48 -23.01
C PHE A 100 6.96 4.66 -21.72
N SER A 101 7.69 5.06 -20.68
CA SER A 101 7.80 4.30 -19.42
C SER A 101 6.45 3.91 -18.84
N VAL A 102 5.51 4.86 -18.75
CA VAL A 102 4.17 4.63 -18.20
C VAL A 102 3.38 3.63 -19.05
N ARG A 103 3.42 3.76 -20.39
CA ARG A 103 2.70 2.87 -21.31
C ARG A 103 3.26 1.44 -21.26
N ILE A 104 4.58 1.31 -21.23
CA ILE A 104 5.25 0.02 -21.09
C ILE A 104 4.98 -0.61 -19.72
N ALA A 105 5.05 0.17 -18.66
CA ALA A 105 4.75 -0.31 -17.32
C ALA A 105 3.30 -0.75 -17.17
N ASP A 106 2.34 -0.01 -17.72
CA ASP A 106 0.92 -0.38 -17.74
C ASP A 106 0.70 -1.72 -18.46
N ALA A 107 1.24 -1.89 -19.66
CA ALA A 107 1.17 -3.15 -20.38
C ALA A 107 1.75 -4.32 -19.57
N LEU A 108 2.91 -4.13 -18.94
CA LEU A 108 3.51 -5.15 -18.07
C LEU A 108 2.67 -5.42 -16.82
N VAL A 109 2.04 -4.41 -16.21
CA VAL A 109 1.12 -4.60 -15.08
C VAL A 109 -0.07 -5.45 -15.48
N GLN A 110 -0.64 -5.22 -16.66
CA GLN A 110 -1.75 -6.03 -17.18
C GLN A 110 -1.33 -7.50 -17.39
N LEU A 111 -0.10 -7.74 -17.88
CA LEU A 111 0.45 -9.10 -18.02
C LEU A 111 0.69 -9.81 -16.68
N LEU A 112 0.58 -9.13 -15.54
CA LEU A 112 0.50 -9.81 -14.24
C LEU A 112 -0.77 -10.65 -14.09
N GLU A 113 -1.76 -10.53 -14.97
CA GLU A 113 -2.96 -11.40 -14.97
C GLU A 113 -2.68 -12.81 -15.51
N ASN A 114 -1.56 -13.02 -16.22
CA ASN A 114 -1.23 -14.32 -16.83
C ASN A 114 -1.20 -15.46 -15.81
N GLU A 115 -1.62 -16.65 -16.24
CA GLU A 115 -1.77 -17.81 -15.33
C GLU A 115 -0.44 -18.49 -15.00
N THR A 116 0.56 -18.39 -15.88
CA THR A 116 1.80 -19.15 -15.70
C THR A 116 2.79 -18.44 -14.79
N THR A 117 3.27 -19.12 -13.75
CA THR A 117 4.29 -18.61 -12.82
C THR A 117 5.55 -18.11 -13.54
N ARG A 118 5.90 -18.75 -14.66
CA ARG A 118 7.04 -18.39 -15.49
C ARG A 118 6.85 -17.02 -16.14
N GLU A 119 5.68 -16.74 -16.71
CA GLU A 119 5.38 -15.43 -17.29
C GLU A 119 5.29 -14.36 -16.21
N ILE A 120 4.59 -14.60 -15.10
CA ILE A 120 4.50 -13.67 -13.98
C ILE A 120 5.91 -13.29 -13.47
N THR A 121 6.81 -14.26 -13.37
CA THR A 121 8.20 -14.01 -12.95
C THR A 121 8.96 -13.16 -13.97
N ALA A 122 8.75 -13.39 -15.27
CA ALA A 122 9.35 -12.59 -16.32
C ALA A 122 8.82 -11.15 -16.29
N VAL A 123 7.51 -10.98 -16.10
CA VAL A 123 6.85 -9.68 -15.98
C VAL A 123 7.39 -8.89 -14.78
N LYS A 124 7.48 -9.50 -13.60
CA LYS A 124 8.05 -8.84 -12.41
C LYS A 124 9.49 -8.38 -12.64
N LYS A 125 10.31 -9.19 -13.31
CA LYS A 125 11.69 -8.81 -13.68
C LYS A 125 11.73 -7.67 -14.68
N ALA A 126 10.81 -7.65 -15.64
CA ALA A 126 10.71 -6.57 -16.63
C ALA A 126 10.26 -5.26 -15.95
N LEU A 127 9.23 -5.31 -15.09
CA LEU A 127 8.78 -4.17 -14.28
C LEU A 127 9.92 -3.61 -13.42
N GLU A 128 10.68 -4.47 -12.75
CA GLU A 128 11.85 -4.06 -11.96
C GLU A 128 12.89 -3.30 -12.81
N GLN A 129 13.13 -3.72 -14.05
CA GLN A 129 14.02 -3.01 -14.97
C GLN A 129 13.43 -1.67 -15.40
N VAL A 130 12.14 -1.61 -15.72
CA VAL A 130 11.46 -0.35 -16.04
C VAL A 130 11.56 0.63 -14.88
N LEU A 131 11.34 0.18 -13.65
CA LEU A 131 11.47 1.04 -12.46
C LEU A 131 12.89 1.55 -12.25
N ARG A 132 13.91 0.74 -12.53
CA ARG A 132 15.30 1.20 -12.47
C ARG A 132 15.63 2.25 -13.53
N LEU A 133 15.06 2.11 -14.72
CA LEU A 133 15.28 3.05 -15.83
C LEU A 133 14.53 4.37 -15.61
N ASP A 134 13.31 4.30 -15.06
CA ASP A 134 12.49 5.47 -14.77
C ASP A 134 11.65 5.28 -13.50
N PRO A 135 12.23 5.59 -12.32
CA PRO A 135 11.52 5.50 -11.04
C PRO A 135 10.29 6.41 -10.96
N GLY A 136 10.21 7.44 -11.82
CA GLY A 136 9.05 8.33 -11.90
C GLY A 136 7.75 7.62 -12.30
N THR A 137 7.85 6.38 -12.79
CA THR A 137 6.71 5.55 -13.21
C THR A 137 6.03 4.82 -12.04
N ILE A 138 6.67 4.70 -10.87
CA ILE A 138 6.13 3.98 -9.69
C ILE A 138 4.72 4.46 -9.29
N PRO A 139 4.45 5.78 -9.16
CA PRO A 139 3.12 6.26 -8.79
C PRO A 139 2.05 5.89 -9.84
N ALA A 140 2.40 5.88 -11.12
CA ALA A 140 1.49 5.50 -12.19
C ALA A 140 1.14 4.00 -12.12
N ILE A 141 2.12 3.13 -11.90
CA ILE A 141 1.91 1.68 -11.69
C ILE A 141 0.99 1.43 -10.50
N PHE A 142 1.25 2.13 -9.39
CA PHE A 142 0.42 2.03 -8.19
C PHE A 142 -1.03 2.40 -8.51
N ASN A 143 -1.27 3.56 -9.11
CA ASN A 143 -2.61 4.01 -9.47
C ASN A 143 -3.31 3.09 -10.46
N GLN A 144 -2.57 2.50 -11.40
CA GLN A 144 -3.12 1.53 -12.33
C GLN A 144 -3.56 0.24 -11.62
N SER A 145 -2.80 -0.21 -10.62
CA SER A 145 -3.17 -1.37 -9.80
C SER A 145 -4.49 -1.18 -9.06
N LEU A 146 -4.85 0.05 -8.71
CA LEU A 146 -6.14 0.36 -8.06
C LEU A 146 -7.33 0.24 -9.01
N LYS A 147 -7.10 0.36 -10.33
CA LYS A 147 -8.13 0.31 -11.38
C LYS A 147 -8.26 -1.08 -12.03
N GLY A 148 -7.23 -1.92 -11.88
CA GLY A 148 -7.17 -3.26 -12.48
C GLY A 148 -8.08 -4.30 -11.80
N SER A 149 -8.04 -5.53 -12.30
CA SER A 149 -8.71 -6.68 -11.68
C SER A 149 -8.14 -6.95 -10.27
N THR A 150 -8.89 -7.65 -9.43
CA THR A 150 -8.45 -7.99 -8.06
C THR A 150 -7.11 -8.73 -8.06
N GLU A 151 -6.89 -9.61 -9.04
CA GLU A 151 -5.66 -10.38 -9.17
C GLU A 151 -4.47 -9.47 -9.55
N VAL A 152 -4.64 -8.62 -10.56
CA VAL A 152 -3.62 -7.64 -10.97
C VAL A 152 -3.28 -6.70 -9.82
N ARG A 153 -4.29 -6.20 -9.08
CA ARG A 153 -4.10 -5.36 -7.90
C ARG A 153 -3.24 -6.06 -6.85
N GLN A 154 -3.61 -7.27 -6.44
CA GLN A 154 -2.89 -8.03 -5.41
C GLN A 154 -1.45 -8.33 -5.84
N ARG A 155 -1.24 -8.76 -7.08
CA ARG A 155 0.10 -9.06 -7.61
C ARG A 155 0.97 -7.81 -7.72
N THR A 156 0.40 -6.68 -8.13
CA THR A 156 1.12 -5.41 -8.25
C THR A 156 1.48 -4.84 -6.89
N ILE A 157 0.53 -4.78 -5.94
CA ILE A 157 0.82 -4.34 -4.56
C ILE A 157 1.84 -5.27 -3.91
N GLY A 158 1.72 -6.59 -4.11
CA GLY A 158 2.68 -7.57 -3.62
C GLY A 158 4.08 -7.39 -4.22
N PHE A 159 4.18 -7.05 -5.52
CA PHE A 159 5.44 -6.68 -6.16
C PHE A 159 6.02 -5.39 -5.55
N LEU A 160 5.23 -4.30 -5.50
CA LEU A 160 5.71 -3.03 -4.95
C LEU A 160 6.15 -3.18 -3.49
N SER A 161 5.40 -3.90 -2.65
CA SER A 161 5.74 -4.05 -1.23
C SER A 161 7.01 -4.86 -0.98
N ASN A 162 7.32 -5.85 -1.81
CA ASN A 162 8.46 -6.75 -1.59
C ASN A 162 9.71 -6.33 -2.38
N ASP A 163 9.52 -5.92 -3.62
CA ASP A 163 10.62 -5.66 -4.55
C ASP A 163 11.15 -4.22 -4.44
N LEU A 164 10.32 -3.21 -4.12
CA LEU A 164 10.79 -1.82 -3.99
C LEU A 164 11.88 -1.70 -2.92
N ASN A 165 11.70 -2.35 -1.78
CA ASN A 165 12.68 -2.29 -0.68
C ASN A 165 14.06 -2.87 -1.08
N ARG A 166 14.10 -3.83 -2.02
CA ARG A 166 15.36 -4.39 -2.53
C ARG A 166 16.11 -3.40 -3.42
N ILE A 167 15.39 -2.64 -4.25
CA ILE A 167 15.99 -1.79 -5.29
C ILE A 167 16.01 -0.30 -4.93
N LYS A 168 15.43 0.08 -3.79
CA LYS A 168 15.21 1.45 -3.34
C LYS A 168 16.43 2.36 -3.45
N ALA A 169 17.60 1.87 -3.02
CA ALA A 169 18.84 2.64 -3.09
C ALA A 169 19.24 2.99 -4.52
N GLU A 170 19.03 2.08 -5.47
CA GLU A 170 19.28 2.30 -6.90
C GLU A 170 18.25 3.29 -7.48
N LEU A 171 16.98 3.17 -7.08
CA LEU A 171 15.92 4.09 -7.52
C LEU A 171 16.20 5.53 -7.10
N SER A 172 16.57 5.74 -5.83
CA SER A 172 16.92 7.08 -5.32
C SER A 172 18.13 7.69 -6.03
N GLN A 173 19.10 6.89 -6.47
CA GLN A 173 20.24 7.41 -7.24
C GLN A 173 19.80 7.95 -8.62
N GLN A 174 18.79 7.34 -9.24
CA GLN A 174 18.29 7.75 -10.55
C GLN A 174 17.31 8.93 -10.47
N ASN A 175 16.46 8.96 -9.45
CA ASN A 175 15.48 10.01 -9.23
C ASN A 175 15.26 10.19 -7.73
N ASN A 176 15.44 11.39 -7.18
CA ASN A 176 15.25 11.60 -5.74
C ASN A 176 13.78 11.85 -5.33
N ASP A 177 12.91 12.16 -6.29
CA ASP A 177 11.55 12.64 -6.02
C ASP A 177 10.48 11.54 -6.15
N TRP A 178 10.84 10.34 -6.60
CA TRP A 178 9.86 9.26 -6.78
C TRP A 178 9.19 8.87 -5.45
N GLU A 179 9.92 8.90 -4.33
CA GLU A 179 9.35 8.56 -3.01
C GLU A 179 8.25 9.56 -2.62
N SER A 180 8.47 10.85 -2.84
CA SER A 180 7.47 11.89 -2.52
C SER A 180 6.21 11.70 -3.35
N LYS A 181 6.36 11.55 -4.67
CA LYS A 181 5.22 11.35 -5.57
C LYS A 181 4.48 10.05 -5.28
N PHE A 182 5.21 8.97 -4.97
CA PHE A 182 4.61 7.69 -4.63
C PHE A 182 3.87 7.74 -3.29
N SER A 183 4.46 8.40 -2.31
CA SER A 183 3.84 8.69 -1.02
C SER A 183 2.52 9.46 -1.18
N GLU A 184 2.52 10.54 -1.97
CA GLU A 184 1.33 11.36 -2.22
C GLU A 184 0.17 10.54 -2.80
N GLU A 185 0.43 9.68 -3.79
CA GLU A 185 -0.59 8.82 -4.38
C GLU A 185 -1.08 7.73 -3.40
N MET A 186 -0.18 7.13 -2.60
CA MET A 186 -0.58 6.18 -1.57
C MET A 186 -1.43 6.82 -0.48
N ILE A 187 -1.09 8.03 -0.03
CA ILE A 187 -1.86 8.75 0.99
C ILE A 187 -3.28 9.04 0.48
N LYS A 188 -3.42 9.48 -0.77
CA LYS A 188 -4.75 9.66 -1.40
C LYS A 188 -5.55 8.35 -1.39
N ALA A 189 -4.89 7.24 -1.73
CA ALA A 189 -5.53 5.93 -1.79
C ALA A 189 -5.88 5.33 -0.41
N LEU A 190 -5.30 5.80 0.70
CA LEU A 190 -5.58 5.28 2.04
C LEU A 190 -7.05 5.46 2.46
N HIS A 191 -7.68 6.56 2.03
CA HIS A 191 -9.07 6.86 2.38
C HIS A 191 -10.03 5.77 1.87
N ASP A 192 -9.90 5.41 0.60
CA ASP A 192 -10.78 4.45 -0.08
C ASP A 192 -10.31 2.98 0.03
N ALA A 193 -9.19 2.73 0.69
CA ALA A 193 -8.64 1.39 0.86
C ALA A 193 -9.60 0.48 1.65
N ASN A 194 -9.57 -0.83 1.43
CA ASN A 194 -10.08 -1.79 2.43
C ASN A 194 -9.00 -2.03 3.50
N ALA A 195 -9.28 -2.84 4.52
CA ALA A 195 -8.36 -3.09 5.64
C ALA A 195 -7.06 -3.75 5.19
N THR A 196 -7.12 -4.69 4.24
CA THR A 196 -5.94 -5.38 3.71
C THR A 196 -5.03 -4.42 2.94
N ASP A 197 -5.62 -3.60 2.07
CA ASP A 197 -4.85 -2.60 1.32
C ASP A 197 -4.32 -1.49 2.21
N TYR A 198 -5.10 -1.05 3.19
CA TYR A 198 -4.67 -0.08 4.19
C TYR A 198 -3.42 -0.56 4.94
N GLU A 199 -3.38 -1.84 5.33
CA GLU A 199 -2.19 -2.46 5.94
C GLU A 199 -0.98 -2.42 4.99
N ASN A 200 -1.18 -2.87 3.74
CA ASN A 200 -0.12 -2.91 2.74
C ASN A 200 0.43 -1.50 2.44
N PHE A 201 -0.45 -0.50 2.32
CA PHE A 201 -0.07 0.87 2.03
C PHE A 201 0.70 1.49 3.20
N ILE A 202 0.25 1.30 4.44
CA ILE A 202 1.02 1.76 5.61
C ILE A 202 2.38 1.10 5.67
N LYS A 203 2.47 -0.21 5.43
CA LYS A 203 3.74 -0.94 5.43
C LYS A 203 4.70 -0.40 4.37
N MET A 204 4.22 -0.11 3.16
CA MET A 204 5.00 0.48 2.08
C MET A 204 5.40 1.94 2.38
N LEU A 205 4.47 2.75 2.89
CA LEU A 205 4.74 4.13 3.30
C LEU A 205 5.86 4.16 4.35
N LEU A 206 5.72 3.39 5.42
CA LEU A 206 6.73 3.32 6.48
C LEU A 206 8.08 2.76 6.03
N SER A 207 8.13 2.09 4.88
CA SER A 207 9.37 1.59 4.32
C SER A 207 10.08 2.59 3.40
N LEU A 208 9.57 3.82 3.18
CA LEU A 208 10.24 4.87 2.38
C LEU A 208 11.30 5.66 3.18
N ASN A 209 12.41 6.05 2.55
CA ASN A 209 13.58 6.64 3.24
C ASN A 209 13.25 8.04 3.73
N MET A 210 12.40 8.75 3.00
CA MET A 210 11.94 10.09 3.37
C MET A 210 11.35 10.15 4.78
N TYR A 211 10.79 9.05 5.31
CA TYR A 211 10.19 8.99 6.65
C TYR A 211 11.15 8.60 7.77
N GLU A 212 12.44 8.44 7.49
CA GLU A 212 13.47 8.44 8.53
C GLU A 212 13.57 9.80 9.21
N LYS A 213 13.25 10.88 8.47
CA LYS A 213 13.15 12.23 9.02
C LYS A 213 11.88 12.36 9.87
N LYS A 214 12.06 12.76 11.13
CA LYS A 214 10.97 12.90 12.12
C LYS A 214 9.84 13.83 11.65
N GLU A 215 10.15 14.91 10.96
CA GLU A 215 9.15 15.86 10.44
C GLU A 215 8.23 15.21 9.40
N ASN A 216 8.80 14.50 8.44
CA ASN A 216 8.06 13.75 7.43
C ASN A 216 7.23 12.63 8.07
N LEU A 217 7.81 11.92 9.04
CA LEU A 217 7.11 10.86 9.76
C LEU A 217 5.90 11.42 10.54
N LYS A 218 6.02 12.62 11.11
CA LYS A 218 4.91 13.31 11.76
C LYS A 218 3.80 13.66 10.76
N ALA A 219 4.14 14.22 9.60
CA ALA A 219 3.16 14.50 8.54
C ALA A 219 2.44 13.24 8.06
N LEU A 220 3.18 12.13 7.87
CA LEU A 220 2.60 10.83 7.53
C LEU A 220 1.67 10.32 8.62
N SER A 221 2.09 10.39 9.89
CA SER A 221 1.26 9.90 11.00
C SER A 221 -0.08 10.62 11.08
N ASN A 222 -0.11 11.93 10.81
CA ASN A 222 -1.35 12.69 10.72
C ASN A 222 -2.20 12.19 9.53
N SER A 223 -1.59 12.01 8.36
CA SER A 223 -2.29 11.50 7.17
C SER A 223 -2.89 10.09 7.38
N ILE A 224 -2.18 9.21 8.10
CA ILE A 224 -2.66 7.87 8.47
C ILE A 224 -3.89 7.95 9.39
N VAL A 225 -3.90 8.90 10.33
CA VAL A 225 -5.05 9.15 11.22
C VAL A 225 -6.19 9.78 10.45
N ASP A 226 -5.93 10.80 9.66
CA ASP A 226 -6.92 11.51 8.84
C ASP A 226 -7.60 10.58 7.83
N ALA A 227 -6.95 9.50 7.41
CA ALA A 227 -7.54 8.48 6.55
C ALA A 227 -8.69 7.67 7.20
N ILE A 228 -8.82 7.69 8.53
CA ILE A 228 -9.81 6.89 9.26
C ILE A 228 -10.60 7.67 10.33
N ALA A 229 -10.14 8.85 10.71
CA ALA A 229 -10.58 9.58 11.88
C ALA A 229 -10.90 11.05 11.55
N ARG A 230 -11.65 11.30 10.47
CA ARG A 230 -12.12 12.65 10.16
C ARG A 230 -13.20 13.09 11.15
N GLU A 231 -13.32 14.40 11.37
CA GLU A 231 -14.25 14.94 12.38
C GLU A 231 -15.72 14.59 12.08
N ASP A 232 -16.09 14.58 10.80
CA ASP A 232 -17.41 14.26 10.26
C ASP A 232 -17.70 12.77 10.13
N GLU A 233 -16.66 11.92 10.22
CA GLU A 233 -16.78 10.49 10.03
C GLU A 233 -17.51 9.83 11.22
N GLN A 234 -18.47 8.97 10.89
CA GLN A 234 -19.13 8.11 11.88
C GLN A 234 -18.38 6.79 11.95
N PHE A 235 -18.10 6.33 13.17
CA PHE A 235 -17.51 5.02 13.39
C PHE A 235 -18.64 3.97 13.47
N ASP A 236 -18.67 3.06 12.50
CA ASP A 236 -19.59 1.93 12.51
C ASP A 236 -18.93 0.70 13.16
N PRO A 237 -19.32 0.32 14.40
CA PRO A 237 -18.75 -0.83 15.09
C PRO A 237 -19.16 -2.17 14.47
N SER A 238 -20.18 -2.22 13.61
CA SER A 238 -20.59 -3.42 12.89
C SER A 238 -19.82 -3.62 11.58
N ASN A 239 -19.12 -2.59 11.09
CA ASN A 239 -18.30 -2.67 9.89
C ASN A 239 -16.88 -3.16 10.23
N GLU A 240 -16.63 -4.44 9.96
CA GLU A 240 -15.33 -5.07 10.22
C GLU A 240 -14.15 -4.35 9.54
N ASN A 241 -14.37 -3.77 8.35
CA ASN A 241 -13.35 -3.02 7.63
C ASN A 241 -12.92 -1.77 8.41
N THR A 242 -13.89 -0.97 8.88
CA THR A 242 -13.65 0.24 9.67
C THR A 242 -12.94 -0.08 10.98
N VAL A 243 -13.41 -1.13 11.68
CA VAL A 243 -12.80 -1.57 12.93
C VAL A 243 -11.36 -2.03 12.70
N ASN A 244 -11.10 -2.87 11.70
CA ASN A 244 -9.75 -3.38 11.42
C ASN A 244 -8.77 -2.26 11.04
N LYS A 245 -9.19 -1.28 10.23
CA LYS A 245 -8.39 -0.08 9.94
C LYS A 245 -8.02 0.69 11.20
N PHE A 246 -8.99 0.93 12.09
CA PHE A 246 -8.71 1.58 13.39
C PHE A 246 -7.71 0.79 14.22
N ILE A 247 -7.89 -0.54 14.31
CA ILE A 247 -6.96 -1.41 15.04
C ILE A 247 -5.54 -1.31 14.48
N MET A 248 -5.40 -1.34 13.16
CA MET A 248 -4.10 -1.20 12.49
C MET A 248 -3.47 0.16 12.71
N CYS A 249 -4.25 1.24 12.58
CA CYS A 249 -3.77 2.60 12.84
C CYS A 249 -3.25 2.75 14.26
N GLY A 250 -4.00 2.26 15.25
CA GLY A 250 -3.57 2.29 16.66
C GLY A 250 -2.28 1.52 16.90
N LYS A 251 -2.16 0.30 16.35
CA LYS A 251 -0.92 -0.49 16.41
C LYS A 251 0.26 0.25 15.78
N THR A 252 0.07 0.87 14.62
CA THR A 252 1.09 1.65 13.93
C THR A 252 1.54 2.85 14.77
N LEU A 253 0.62 3.66 15.27
CA LEU A 253 0.96 4.82 16.11
C LEU A 253 1.65 4.42 17.42
N ILE A 254 1.31 3.26 17.99
CA ILE A 254 2.02 2.71 19.14
C ILE A 254 3.50 2.53 18.83
N GLN A 255 3.84 1.95 17.68
CA GLN A 255 5.22 1.75 17.22
C GLN A 255 5.92 3.06 16.88
N LEU A 256 5.20 4.04 16.33
CA LEU A 256 5.79 5.33 15.93
C LEU A 256 6.05 6.26 17.12
N PHE A 257 5.42 6.04 18.27
CA PHE A 257 5.59 6.89 19.44
C PHE A 257 7.01 6.90 20.00
N GLU A 258 7.74 5.78 19.94
CA GLU A 258 9.14 5.73 20.34
C GLU A 258 10.01 6.71 19.52
N LYS A 259 9.53 7.10 18.33
CA LYS A 259 10.16 8.11 17.46
C LYS A 259 9.67 9.54 17.74
N GLY A 260 8.91 9.75 18.82
CA GLY A 260 8.38 11.04 19.27
C GLY A 260 7.17 11.54 18.47
N ILE A 261 6.37 10.62 17.93
CA ILE A 261 5.12 10.91 17.23
C ILE A 261 3.95 10.98 18.22
N SER A 262 3.07 11.97 18.07
CA SER A 262 1.92 12.15 18.96
C SER A 262 0.79 11.18 18.62
N THR A 263 0.18 10.60 19.66
CA THR A 263 -1.02 9.77 19.54
C THR A 263 -2.31 10.53 19.87
N THR A 264 -2.22 11.83 20.16
CA THR A 264 -3.36 12.65 20.59
C THR A 264 -4.50 12.68 19.57
N PRO A 265 -4.28 12.85 18.25
CA PRO A 265 -5.38 12.91 17.28
C PRO A 265 -6.24 11.64 17.28
N LEU A 266 -5.60 10.46 17.25
CA LEU A 266 -6.33 9.19 17.30
C LEU A 266 -7.00 8.97 18.66
N LEU A 267 -6.38 9.40 19.76
CA LEU A 267 -7.00 9.33 21.08
C LEU A 267 -8.29 10.17 21.15
N VAL A 268 -8.28 11.39 20.61
CA VAL A 268 -9.47 12.24 20.56
C VAL A 268 -10.60 11.54 19.79
N PHE A 269 -10.28 10.92 18.65
CA PHE A 269 -11.26 10.13 17.89
C PHE A 269 -11.78 8.92 18.68
N LEU A 270 -10.88 8.16 19.30
CA LEU A 270 -11.23 7.01 20.16
C LEU A 270 -12.21 7.45 21.26
N VAL A 271 -11.90 8.51 21.99
CA VAL A 271 -12.72 9.04 23.09
C VAL A 271 -14.08 9.52 22.59
N LYS A 272 -14.14 10.25 21.48
CA LYS A 272 -15.38 10.88 21.00
C LYS A 272 -16.30 9.95 20.22
N LYS A 273 -15.74 8.97 19.51
CA LYS A 273 -16.48 8.19 18.50
C LYS A 273 -16.55 6.69 18.78
N ILE A 274 -15.64 6.14 19.60
CA ILE A 274 -15.56 4.69 19.86
C ILE A 274 -15.89 4.36 21.32
N LEU A 275 -15.38 5.15 22.26
CA LEU A 275 -15.58 4.96 23.69
C LEU A 275 -17.02 5.16 24.20
N PRO A 276 -17.91 5.94 23.55
CA PRO A 276 -19.31 6.00 23.95
C PRO A 276 -19.95 4.60 24.04
N GLN A 277 -20.70 4.36 25.11
CA GLN A 277 -21.17 3.01 25.47
C GLN A 277 -22.03 2.36 24.38
N ASP A 278 -22.82 3.15 23.66
CA ASP A 278 -23.68 2.73 22.55
C ASP A 278 -22.92 2.26 21.30
N VAL A 279 -21.63 2.58 21.21
CA VAL A 279 -20.70 2.12 20.18
C VAL A 279 -19.83 1.00 20.73
N TYR A 280 -19.18 1.21 21.87
CA TYR A 280 -18.25 0.27 22.49
C TYR A 280 -18.87 -1.12 22.73
N CYS A 281 -20.14 -1.18 23.18
CA CYS A 281 -20.81 -2.44 23.47
C CYS A 281 -21.09 -3.30 22.23
N LYS A 282 -21.11 -2.69 21.03
CA LYS A 282 -21.35 -3.39 19.75
C LYS A 282 -20.08 -4.02 19.18
N LEU A 283 -18.91 -3.66 19.68
CA LEU A 283 -17.64 -4.26 19.30
C LEU A 283 -17.52 -5.69 19.83
N GLN A 284 -16.82 -6.55 19.11
CA GLN A 284 -16.49 -7.88 19.58
C GLN A 284 -15.55 -7.82 20.80
N ALA A 285 -15.58 -8.82 21.68
CA ALA A 285 -14.76 -8.86 22.90
C ALA A 285 -13.26 -8.62 22.65
N ARG A 286 -12.71 -9.17 21.56
CA ARG A 286 -11.31 -8.94 21.17
C ARG A 286 -11.04 -7.49 20.77
N GLN A 287 -11.97 -6.85 20.06
CA GLN A 287 -11.86 -5.47 19.62
C GLN A 287 -11.98 -4.51 20.82
N GLN A 288 -12.92 -4.78 21.74
CA GLN A 288 -13.06 -4.08 23.01
C GLN A 288 -11.76 -4.07 23.83
N ARG A 289 -11.09 -5.22 23.95
CA ARG A 289 -9.77 -5.32 24.60
C ARG A 289 -8.71 -4.48 23.92
N ASN A 290 -8.67 -4.46 22.59
CA ASN A 290 -7.73 -3.62 21.85
C ASN A 290 -8.00 -2.12 22.06
N VAL A 291 -9.27 -1.70 22.04
CA VAL A 291 -9.66 -0.30 22.30
C VAL A 291 -9.20 0.15 23.69
N LEU A 292 -9.47 -0.66 24.73
CA LEU A 292 -9.03 -0.35 26.09
C LEU A 292 -7.51 -0.33 26.22
N ARG A 293 -6.80 -1.27 25.57
CA ARG A 293 -5.34 -1.25 25.53
C ARG A 293 -4.81 0.02 24.87
N TYR A 294 -5.38 0.44 23.75
CA TYR A 294 -4.95 1.66 23.06
C TYR A 294 -5.24 2.91 23.87
N LEU A 295 -6.37 2.94 24.57
CA LEU A 295 -6.70 4.01 25.49
C LEU A 295 -5.63 4.16 26.58
N VAL A 296 -5.21 3.06 27.22
CA VAL A 296 -4.08 3.04 28.17
C VAL A 296 -2.80 3.58 27.52
N GLU A 297 -2.39 2.97 26.42
CA GLU A 297 -1.16 3.32 25.70
C GLU A 297 -1.11 4.79 25.33
N PHE A 298 -2.22 5.37 24.89
CA PHE A 298 -2.28 6.78 24.49
C PHE A 298 -2.37 7.74 25.68
N ILE A 299 -3.03 7.37 26.78
CA ILE A 299 -3.19 8.23 27.97
C ILE A 299 -1.89 8.36 28.77
N ILE A 300 -1.09 7.30 28.85
CA ILE A 300 0.23 7.36 29.50
C ILE A 300 1.11 8.42 28.82
N ARG A 301 0.96 8.60 27.51
CA ARG A 301 1.79 9.46 26.64
C ARG A 301 1.47 10.95 26.70
N ASN A 302 0.89 11.41 27.82
CA ASN A 302 0.59 12.82 28.12
C ASN A 302 -0.28 13.51 27.06
N PRO A 303 -1.52 13.05 26.85
CA PRO A 303 -2.48 13.78 26.01
C PRO A 303 -2.93 15.07 26.70
N THR A 304 -3.70 15.89 25.97
CA THR A 304 -4.24 17.15 26.49
C THR A 304 -5.24 16.92 27.62
N GLU A 305 -5.28 17.83 28.59
CA GLU A 305 -6.20 17.78 29.73
C GLU A 305 -7.67 17.72 29.28
N VAL A 306 -8.02 18.42 28.20
CA VAL A 306 -9.36 18.40 27.59
C VAL A 306 -9.77 16.97 27.23
N THR A 307 -8.89 16.23 26.55
CA THR A 307 -9.14 14.84 26.15
C THR A 307 -9.32 13.93 27.37
N LEU A 308 -8.54 14.14 28.43
CA LEU A 308 -8.66 13.39 29.68
C LEU A 308 -10.02 13.63 30.37
N ARG A 309 -10.48 14.89 30.40
CA ARG A 309 -11.78 15.26 30.97
C ARG A 309 -12.95 14.68 30.19
N GLU A 310 -12.85 14.60 28.86
CA GLU A 310 -13.85 13.96 28.00
C GLU A 310 -13.86 12.42 28.14
N ALA A 311 -12.69 11.79 28.27
CA ALA A 311 -12.56 10.33 28.38
C ALA A 311 -13.12 9.78 29.70
N ALA A 312 -12.94 10.52 30.79
CA ALA A 312 -13.26 10.06 32.13
C ALA A 312 -14.72 9.63 32.37
N PRO A 313 -15.76 10.43 32.03
CA PRO A 313 -17.14 10.01 32.24
C PRO A 313 -17.48 8.76 31.43
N LEU A 314 -16.94 8.62 30.22
CA LEU A 314 -17.16 7.44 29.37
C LEU A 314 -16.51 6.18 29.99
N LEU A 315 -15.28 6.31 30.50
CA LEU A 315 -14.59 5.25 31.23
C LEU A 315 -15.33 4.83 32.49
N LYS A 316 -15.94 5.76 33.23
CA LYS A 316 -16.77 5.43 34.41
C LYS A 316 -17.96 4.56 34.01
N VAL A 317 -18.65 4.90 32.92
CA VAL A 317 -19.77 4.09 32.40
C VAL A 317 -19.30 2.69 31.98
N ILE A 318 -18.18 2.59 31.27
CA ILE A 318 -17.62 1.28 30.87
C ILE A 318 -17.21 0.46 32.11
N PHE A 319 -16.53 1.08 33.08
CA PHE A 319 -16.16 0.44 34.34
C PHE A 319 -17.40 -0.11 35.06
N VAL A 320 -18.47 0.69 35.09
CA VAL A 320 -19.74 0.32 35.73
C VAL A 320 -20.36 -0.93 35.09
N ASN A 321 -20.21 -1.08 33.78
CA ASN A 321 -20.77 -2.21 33.02
C ASN A 321 -19.87 -3.46 33.02
N GLU A 322 -18.55 -3.29 33.05
CA GLU A 322 -17.59 -4.39 32.96
C GLU A 322 -17.18 -4.95 34.34
N VAL A 323 -17.33 -4.17 35.41
CA VAL A 323 -17.04 -4.59 36.79
C VAL A 323 -18.35 -4.71 37.56
N PRO A 324 -18.92 -5.92 37.75
CA PRO A 324 -20.18 -6.08 38.46
C PRO A 324 -20.07 -5.69 39.94
N GLU A 325 -21.23 -5.44 40.56
CA GLU A 325 -21.29 -5.24 42.01
C GLU A 325 -20.86 -6.52 42.75
N PRO A 326 -20.34 -6.38 43.99
CA PRO A 326 -20.04 -7.54 44.82
C PRO A 326 -21.29 -8.44 44.92
N PRO A 327 -21.14 -9.77 44.79
CA PRO A 327 -22.29 -10.66 44.93
C PRO A 327 -22.92 -10.45 46.30
N SER A 328 -24.23 -10.16 46.33
CA SER A 328 -25.00 -10.29 47.56
C SER A 328 -24.95 -11.74 48.03
N ASP A 329 -25.06 -12.01 49.33
CA ASP A 329 -24.97 -13.33 49.99
C ASP A 329 -25.87 -14.47 49.42
N ASN A 330 -26.68 -14.19 48.38
CA ASN A 330 -27.68 -15.07 47.77
C ASN A 330 -27.39 -15.45 46.30
N ILE A 331 -26.17 -15.27 45.77
CA ILE A 331 -25.84 -15.61 44.38
C ILE A 331 -24.80 -16.75 44.35
N ASP A 332 -25.19 -17.91 43.80
CA ASP A 332 -24.35 -19.13 43.72
C ASP A 332 -23.34 -19.13 42.55
N GLU A 333 -23.38 -18.14 41.65
CA GLU A 333 -22.46 -18.01 40.52
C GLU A 333 -21.55 -16.79 40.67
N ASP A 334 -20.24 -17.03 40.78
CA ASP A 334 -19.24 -15.97 40.72
C ASP A 334 -19.32 -15.24 39.36
N PRO A 335 -19.34 -13.90 39.34
CA PRO A 335 -19.37 -13.14 38.10
C PRO A 335 -18.12 -13.43 37.27
N LYS A 336 -18.30 -13.78 36.00
CA LYS A 336 -17.20 -13.95 35.04
C LYS A 336 -16.62 -12.60 34.67
N ILE A 337 -15.56 -12.20 35.35
CA ILE A 337 -14.87 -10.92 35.13
C ILE A 337 -13.75 -11.10 34.09
N ASP A 338 -13.73 -10.24 33.08
CA ASP A 338 -12.62 -10.14 32.13
C ASP A 338 -11.50 -9.28 32.73
N LEU A 339 -10.59 -9.93 33.47
CA LEU A 339 -9.49 -9.27 34.18
C LEU A 339 -8.64 -8.36 33.29
N ILE A 340 -8.47 -8.70 32.02
CA ILE A 340 -7.69 -7.89 31.07
C ILE A 340 -8.40 -6.56 30.80
N LYS A 341 -9.72 -6.58 30.64
CA LYS A 341 -10.49 -5.33 30.46
C LYS A 341 -10.44 -4.50 31.74
N VAL A 342 -10.67 -5.13 32.89
CA VAL A 342 -10.67 -4.44 34.20
C VAL A 342 -9.32 -3.79 34.48
N GLU A 343 -8.21 -4.50 34.24
CA GLU A 343 -6.86 -3.96 34.37
C GLU A 343 -6.68 -2.68 33.55
N ASN A 344 -7.01 -2.73 32.25
CA ASN A 344 -6.87 -1.56 31.37
C ASN A 344 -7.76 -0.39 31.82
N ILE A 345 -9.00 -0.66 32.24
CA ILE A 345 -9.94 0.36 32.71
C ILE A 345 -9.40 1.02 33.98
N VAL A 346 -9.08 0.23 35.00
CA VAL A 346 -8.60 0.72 36.31
C VAL A 346 -7.30 1.49 36.15
N TYR A 347 -6.35 0.96 35.37
CA TYR A 347 -5.09 1.64 35.10
C TYR A 347 -5.30 2.97 34.39
N THR A 348 -6.23 3.03 33.43
CA THR A 348 -6.59 4.27 32.75
C THR A 348 -7.18 5.29 33.72
N ILE A 349 -8.16 4.89 34.54
CA ILE A 349 -8.79 5.75 35.55
C ILE A 349 -7.73 6.30 36.50
N TYR A 350 -6.85 5.45 37.03
CA TYR A 350 -5.75 5.86 37.89
C TYR A 350 -4.85 6.90 37.22
N THR A 351 -4.46 6.67 35.95
CA THR A 351 -3.60 7.59 35.20
C THR A 351 -4.28 8.93 34.94
N ILE A 352 -5.57 8.92 34.63
CA ILE A 352 -6.37 10.16 34.48
C ILE A 352 -6.45 10.90 35.80
N ALA A 353 -6.77 10.21 36.90
CA ALA A 353 -6.92 10.80 38.23
C ALA A 353 -5.63 11.45 38.72
N PHE A 354 -4.49 10.81 38.46
CA PHE A 354 -3.18 11.36 38.82
C PHE A 354 -2.90 12.70 38.11
N LYS A 355 -3.35 12.85 36.86
CA LYS A 355 -3.15 14.07 36.06
C LYS A 355 -4.25 15.12 36.29
N VAL A 356 -5.47 14.68 36.57
CA VAL A 356 -6.65 15.52 36.75
C VAL A 356 -7.44 15.04 37.97
N PRO A 357 -7.02 15.39 39.20
CA PRO A 357 -7.57 14.83 40.44
C PRO A 357 -9.08 15.03 40.62
N THR A 358 -9.63 16.14 40.08
CA THR A 358 -11.06 16.48 40.12
C THR A 358 -11.98 15.42 39.47
N ILE A 359 -11.42 14.48 38.71
CA ILE A 359 -12.19 13.49 37.95
C ILE A 359 -12.66 12.31 38.80
N THR A 360 -11.96 11.95 39.90
CA THR A 360 -12.33 10.82 40.76
C THR A 360 -13.36 11.15 41.84
N GLU A 361 -13.88 12.37 41.86
CA GLU A 361 -14.95 12.75 42.77
C GLU A 361 -16.28 12.14 42.28
N GLY A 362 -16.89 11.25 43.06
CA GLY A 362 -18.18 10.60 42.78
C GLY A 362 -18.43 9.31 43.55
N GLN A 363 -19.61 9.16 44.18
CA GLN A 363 -19.93 8.03 45.07
C GLN A 363 -19.93 6.66 44.37
N GLU A 364 -20.39 6.56 43.13
CA GLU A 364 -20.55 5.28 42.40
C GLU A 364 -19.24 4.53 42.11
N VAL A 365 -18.15 5.26 41.84
CA VAL A 365 -16.83 4.67 41.59
C VAL A 365 -16.23 4.19 42.90
N ASN A 366 -16.37 4.98 43.97
CA ASN A 366 -15.87 4.64 45.29
C ASN A 366 -16.50 3.35 45.83
N CYS A 367 -17.82 3.15 45.65
CA CYS A 367 -18.52 1.94 46.09
C CYS A 367 -17.96 0.64 45.50
N ARG A 368 -17.37 0.70 44.30
CA ARG A 368 -16.82 -0.47 43.59
C ARG A 368 -15.36 -0.76 43.92
N PHE A 369 -14.66 0.17 44.56
CA PHE A 369 -13.29 0.00 45.08
C PHE A 369 -13.28 -0.37 46.57
N VAL A 370 -14.43 -0.45 47.25
CA VAL A 370 -14.49 -0.86 48.66
C VAL A 370 -14.21 -2.37 48.75
N ILE A 371 -12.96 -2.70 49.08
CA ILE A 371 -12.65 -4.00 49.67
C ILE A 371 -13.19 -3.93 51.10
N HIS A 372 -14.28 -4.65 51.40
CA HIS A 372 -14.63 -4.90 52.78
C HIS A 372 -13.48 -5.69 53.40
N HIS A 373 -12.66 -5.02 54.21
CA HIS A 373 -11.70 -5.69 55.07
C HIS A 373 -12.51 -6.59 56.02
N LEU A 374 -12.36 -7.91 55.84
CA LEU A 374 -12.71 -8.91 56.84
C LEU A 374 -11.82 -8.78 58.06
#